data_AF-A0A849YYW9-F1
#
_entry.id   AF-A0A849YYW9-F1
#
_cell.length_a   1.000
_cell.length_b   1.000
_cell.length_c   1.000
_cell.angle_alpha   90.00
_cell.angle_beta   90.00
_cell.angle_gamma   90.00
#
_symmetry.space_group_name_H-M   'P 1'
#
loop_
_entity.id
_entity.type
_entity.pdbx_description
1 polymer ?
#
loop_
_entity_poly.entity_id
_entity_poly.type
_entity_poly.pdbx_seq_one_letter_code
_entity_poly.pdbx_strand_id
1 'polypeptide(L)'
;MRITWLVLATTVALVFGCAAGDEGTGAGGGGGAKTTGTETTTNTGGSPGVGGSGGAGQGGQGGQGGSGGGLSGEIELCVLNEAEAFGICEMPEELDFGVVGSGTKETRTFRVDNETFEDLLFQQVEVSSTAFEITAVRFEEDPGDPGNYLRVEQSLPVTRASGQSLWFEVEYTATGNAGQLPSQNVVVEMNLDGNPAPDLLVPITGEETGCPAGLGACDSDPSNGCETNIDTSNEHCGNCGQPCDPLNGSGQCAGGTCDLTGCDPFFQDCDMNPGNGCEVALLNDVLNCGMCGNDCNKANTNAFCSAGNCNILGCLNNYGDCNLLASDGCETNLANNINHCGGCNLNCDLPNASESCVPSMQTGLGVCTFGACNVGFQNCNLTITDGCEINTTNDVNNCGNCFNDCDFPNAGASCVNSMCQMGNCDPNFGNCDNNPLTGCEDSLLTDKDHCG
;
A
#
# COMPACT_ATOMS: atom_id res chain seq x y z
N MET A 1 29.98 -18.44 -46.01
CA MET A 1 29.70 -17.18 -46.75
C MET A 1 29.45 -16.09 -45.73
N ARG A 2 30.28 -15.03 -45.73
CA ARG A 2 30.10 -13.85 -44.86
C ARG A 2 29.01 -12.97 -45.48
N ILE A 3 28.01 -12.56 -44.70
CA ILE A 3 27.05 -11.53 -45.09
C ILE A 3 27.14 -10.40 -44.09
N THR A 4 27.61 -9.27 -44.61
CA THR A 4 27.77 -7.98 -43.96
C THR A 4 26.42 -7.27 -43.96
N TRP A 5 25.98 -6.75 -42.80
CA TRP A 5 24.80 -5.89 -42.71
C TRP A 5 25.18 -4.45 -43.04
N LEU A 6 24.51 -3.88 -44.04
CA LEU A 6 24.60 -2.47 -44.43
C LEU A 6 23.43 -1.72 -43.79
N VAL A 7 23.72 -0.77 -42.90
CA VAL A 7 22.73 0.14 -42.31
C VAL A 7 22.57 1.32 -43.26
N LEU A 8 21.35 1.50 -43.80
CA LEU A 8 20.96 2.73 -44.51
C LEU A 8 20.24 3.64 -43.51
N ALA A 9 20.84 4.77 -43.16
CA ALA A 9 20.19 5.86 -42.44
C ALA A 9 19.63 6.87 -43.45
N THR A 10 18.30 6.99 -43.48
CA THR A 10 17.57 8.01 -44.24
C THR A 10 17.49 9.30 -43.43
N THR A 11 18.13 10.37 -43.91
CA THR A 11 17.87 11.75 -43.49
C THR A 11 16.82 12.36 -44.40
N VAL A 12 15.65 12.69 -43.86
CA VAL A 12 14.68 13.60 -44.49
C VAL A 12 14.72 14.91 -43.72
N ALA A 13 15.25 15.95 -44.37
CA ALA A 13 15.20 17.32 -43.90
C ALA A 13 13.83 17.92 -44.29
N LEU A 14 13.06 18.35 -43.29
CA LEU A 14 11.89 19.20 -43.49
C LEU A 14 12.29 20.66 -43.22
N VAL A 15 12.22 21.44 -44.28
CA VAL A 15 12.33 22.89 -44.31
C VAL A 15 10.96 23.45 -43.91
N PHE A 16 10.90 24.24 -42.85
CA PHE A 16 9.88 25.29 -42.71
C PHE A 16 10.56 26.54 -42.15
N GLY A 17 10.63 27.56 -43.00
CA GLY A 17 10.95 28.92 -42.58
C GLY A 17 9.67 29.71 -42.34
N CYS A 18 9.65 30.46 -41.24
CA CYS A 18 9.06 31.80 -41.21
C CYS A 18 9.85 32.66 -40.23
N ALA A 19 10.44 33.73 -40.78
CA ALA A 19 10.96 34.93 -40.12
C ALA A 19 9.77 35.77 -39.59
N ALA A 20 9.86 36.82 -38.76
CA ALA A 20 10.85 37.43 -37.87
C ALA A 20 10.10 38.55 -37.10
N GLY A 21 10.67 39.04 -36.00
CA GLY A 21 10.35 40.33 -35.35
C GLY A 21 10.52 40.27 -33.83
N ASP A 22 11.71 40.57 -33.25
CA ASP A 22 12.22 41.89 -32.78
C ASP A 22 11.45 42.43 -31.53
N GLU A 23 12.03 42.96 -30.44
CA GLU A 23 13.39 43.31 -29.98
C GLU A 23 13.43 43.38 -28.42
N GLY A 24 14.64 43.25 -27.83
CA GLY A 24 15.13 44.03 -26.66
C GLY A 24 14.64 43.62 -25.25
N THR A 25 15.43 43.61 -24.16
CA THR A 25 16.79 44.07 -23.83
C THR A 25 17.17 43.62 -22.40
N GLY A 26 18.47 43.41 -22.12
CA GLY A 26 19.12 43.61 -20.80
C GLY A 26 19.33 42.35 -19.95
N ALA A 27 20.53 41.75 -19.89
CA ALA A 27 21.74 42.15 -19.11
C ALA A 27 21.55 41.99 -17.58
N GLY A 28 22.44 41.35 -16.79
CA GLY A 28 23.78 40.81 -17.03
C GLY A 28 24.27 40.05 -15.78
N GLY A 29 25.24 39.14 -15.95
CA GLY A 29 26.53 39.16 -15.23
C GLY A 29 26.66 37.89 -14.38
N GLY A 30 27.56 36.93 -14.67
CA GLY A 30 29.03 37.01 -14.63
C GLY A 30 29.47 36.29 -13.34
N GLY A 31 29.99 35.05 -13.36
CA GLY A 31 31.30 34.63 -13.88
C GLY A 31 32.28 34.41 -12.71
N GLY A 32 32.52 33.16 -12.28
CA GLY A 32 33.84 32.48 -12.40
C GLY A 32 34.61 32.52 -11.07
N ALA A 33 35.59 31.70 -10.70
CA ALA A 33 36.24 30.50 -11.23
C ALA A 33 36.87 29.77 -10.01
N LYS A 34 36.75 28.44 -9.86
CA LYS A 34 37.79 27.41 -10.14
C LYS A 34 39.22 27.76 -9.69
N THR A 35 39.76 27.01 -8.73
CA THR A 35 41.10 26.38 -8.82
C THR A 35 41.22 25.14 -7.93
N THR A 36 41.92 24.15 -8.49
CA THR A 36 42.26 22.79 -8.06
C THR A 36 43.63 22.71 -7.38
N GLY A 37 43.91 21.59 -6.67
CA GLY A 37 45.27 21.08 -6.40
C GLY A 37 45.50 20.67 -4.93
N THR A 38 45.16 19.44 -4.49
CA THR A 38 46.00 18.20 -4.42
C THR A 38 47.22 18.29 -3.50
N GLU A 39 47.21 17.58 -2.35
CA GLU A 39 47.98 16.35 -2.06
C GLU A 39 48.01 15.98 -0.56
N THR A 40 47.84 14.68 -0.37
CA THR A 40 48.03 13.73 0.73
C THR A 40 49.12 14.05 1.78
N THR A 41 48.86 13.75 3.05
CA THR A 41 49.71 12.89 3.92
C THR A 41 49.04 12.58 5.27
N THR A 42 49.08 11.30 5.62
CA THR A 42 48.82 10.70 6.93
C THR A 42 49.89 11.11 7.96
N ASN A 43 49.53 11.26 9.25
CA ASN A 43 49.98 10.43 10.39
C ASN A 43 49.86 11.18 11.75
N THR A 44 49.36 10.45 12.75
CA THR A 44 49.64 10.44 14.22
C THR A 44 50.17 11.66 14.97
N GLY A 45 49.64 11.83 16.19
CA GLY A 45 50.23 12.57 17.33
C GLY A 45 49.32 13.74 17.74
N GLY A 46 48.78 13.83 18.94
CA GLY A 46 49.43 13.64 20.23
C GLY A 46 49.79 15.01 20.82
N SER A 47 49.41 15.23 22.09
CA SER A 47 49.73 16.36 22.99
C SER A 47 48.81 17.61 22.95
N PRO A 48 48.79 18.45 24.02
CA PRO A 48 49.49 18.33 25.31
C PRO A 48 48.61 18.57 26.56
N GLY A 49 49.07 18.00 27.68
CA GLY A 49 48.73 18.47 29.01
C GLY A 49 49.59 19.66 29.46
N VAL A 50 49.00 20.49 30.31
CA VAL A 50 49.63 21.42 31.26
C VAL A 50 48.62 21.46 32.42
N GLY A 51 48.90 21.09 33.68
CA GLY A 51 50.09 21.34 34.47
C GLY A 51 49.72 22.39 35.53
N GLY A 52 49.08 21.96 36.63
CA GLY A 52 48.60 22.84 37.71
C GLY A 52 48.67 22.17 39.07
N SER A 53 49.82 22.34 39.70
CA SER A 53 50.25 22.09 41.09
C SER A 53 49.18 22.07 42.19
N GLY A 54 49.30 21.07 43.06
CA GLY A 54 48.54 20.91 44.29
C GLY A 54 48.97 21.81 45.45
N GLY A 55 48.04 21.97 46.38
CA GLY A 55 48.22 22.52 47.71
C GLY A 55 47.39 21.70 48.69
N ALA A 56 48.06 21.01 49.61
CA ALA A 56 47.45 20.24 50.67
C ALA A 56 46.80 21.17 51.70
N GLY A 57 45.51 20.94 51.98
CA GLY A 57 44.78 21.51 53.11
C GLY A 57 44.27 20.39 53.99
N GLN A 58 44.90 20.22 55.15
CA GLN A 58 44.39 19.44 56.27
C GLN A 58 43.20 20.19 56.90
N GLY A 59 42.14 19.49 57.27
CA GLY A 59 41.15 20.01 58.22
C GLY A 59 39.80 19.31 58.17
N GLY A 60 39.45 18.66 59.27
CA GLY A 60 38.05 18.36 59.62
C GLY A 60 37.57 16.95 59.33
N GLN A 61 37.86 16.01 60.24
CA GLN A 61 36.98 14.86 60.44
C GLN A 61 35.64 15.40 60.97
N GLY A 62 34.61 15.41 60.12
CA GLY A 62 33.22 15.59 60.54
C GLY A 62 32.83 14.43 61.45
N GLY A 63 32.47 14.75 62.69
CA GLY A 63 32.19 13.79 63.74
C GLY A 63 30.99 12.90 63.44
N GLN A 64 31.04 11.69 64.00
CA GLN A 64 29.87 10.86 64.22
C GLN A 64 28.90 11.62 65.14
N GLY A 65 27.80 12.12 64.59
CA GLY A 65 26.67 12.64 65.37
C GLY A 65 25.84 11.48 65.89
N GLY A 66 26.12 11.06 67.12
CA GLY A 66 25.24 10.17 67.88
C GLY A 66 23.95 10.89 68.28
N SER A 67 22.88 10.12 68.43
CA SER A 67 21.62 10.54 69.04
C SER A 67 21.86 11.26 70.38
N GLY A 68 21.74 12.58 70.35
CA GLY A 68 21.72 13.45 71.52
C GLY A 68 20.63 14.49 71.30
N GLY A 69 19.39 14.15 71.66
CA GLY A 69 18.22 15.00 71.49
C GLY A 69 18.29 16.25 72.35
N GLY A 70 18.79 17.34 71.77
CA GLY A 70 18.63 18.69 72.26
C GLY A 70 17.97 19.52 71.16
N LEU A 71 16.96 20.30 71.54
CA LEU A 71 16.28 21.27 70.67
C LEU A 71 17.31 22.24 70.06
N SER A 72 17.35 22.38 68.72
CA SER A 72 18.25 23.36 68.06
C SER A 72 17.89 24.81 68.36
N GLY A 73 16.65 25.07 68.79
CA GLY A 73 16.11 26.40 69.05
C GLY A 73 15.52 27.08 67.82
N GLU A 74 15.52 26.41 66.66
CA GLU A 74 15.02 26.95 65.39
C GLU A 74 13.83 26.12 64.88
N ILE A 75 13.17 26.61 63.83
CA ILE A 75 12.17 25.83 63.08
C ILE A 75 12.94 25.14 61.96
N GLU A 76 12.91 23.82 61.92
CA GLU A 76 13.68 23.03 60.94
C GLU A 76 12.76 22.49 59.83
N LEU A 77 13.21 22.64 58.58
CA LEU A 77 12.57 22.07 57.39
C LEU A 77 13.25 20.75 57.05
N CYS A 78 12.46 19.71 56.85
CA CYS A 78 12.93 18.40 56.43
C CYS A 78 12.13 17.96 55.21
N VAL A 79 12.72 18.10 54.01
CA VAL A 79 12.09 17.58 52.78
C VAL A 79 12.32 16.07 52.69
N LEU A 80 11.26 15.31 52.47
CA LEU A 80 11.28 13.84 52.42
C LEU A 80 11.05 13.31 50.99
N ASN A 81 10.44 14.12 50.11
CA ASN A 81 10.03 13.70 48.76
C ASN A 81 9.17 12.42 48.80
N GLU A 82 9.67 11.31 48.26
CA GLU A 82 8.99 10.00 48.24
C GLU A 82 9.32 9.14 49.47
N ALA A 83 10.17 9.62 50.38
CA ALA A 83 10.56 8.88 51.56
C ALA A 83 9.42 8.78 52.60
N GLU A 84 9.54 7.78 53.49
CA GLU A 84 8.61 7.59 54.60
C GLU A 84 8.60 8.78 55.57
N ALA A 85 7.53 8.93 56.35
CA ALA A 85 7.28 10.08 57.23
C ALA A 85 8.43 10.40 58.23
N PHE A 86 9.18 9.39 58.66
CA PHE A 86 10.31 9.54 59.58
C PHE A 86 11.66 9.28 58.90
N GLY A 87 11.70 9.41 57.58
CA GLY A 87 12.90 9.30 56.77
C GLY A 87 13.95 10.37 57.07
N ILE A 88 15.09 10.24 56.40
CA ILE A 88 16.18 11.22 56.46
C ILE A 88 15.80 12.40 55.56
N CYS A 89 16.05 13.62 56.02
CA CYS A 89 15.85 14.83 55.22
C CYS A 89 16.76 14.82 54.00
N GLU A 90 16.18 15.05 52.83
CA GLU A 90 16.92 15.13 51.58
C GLU A 90 17.53 16.52 51.40
N MET A 91 18.70 16.53 50.74
CA MET A 91 19.42 17.74 50.37
C MET A 91 19.67 17.78 48.86
N PRO A 92 19.39 18.89 48.15
CA PRO A 92 18.84 20.14 48.69
C PRO A 92 17.40 19.98 49.19
N GLU A 93 16.96 20.86 50.09
CA GLU A 93 15.61 20.86 50.66
C GLU A 93 14.59 21.37 49.62
N GLU A 94 14.39 20.60 48.56
CA GLU A 94 13.52 20.91 47.42
C GLU A 94 12.55 19.75 47.17
N LEU A 95 11.28 20.08 46.95
CA LEU A 95 10.27 19.12 46.51
C LEU A 95 10.52 18.79 45.04
N ASP A 96 11.26 17.70 44.79
CA ASP A 96 11.68 17.28 43.46
C ASP A 96 10.68 16.30 42.85
N PHE A 97 9.79 16.82 42.01
CA PHE A 97 8.81 16.04 41.25
C PHE A 97 9.41 15.38 40.00
N GLY A 98 10.67 15.66 39.66
CA GLY A 98 11.33 15.12 38.48
C GLY A 98 10.57 15.45 37.20
N VAL A 99 10.31 14.42 36.38
CA VAL A 99 9.55 14.54 35.14
C VAL A 99 8.18 13.91 35.32
N VAL A 100 7.13 14.72 35.28
CA VAL A 100 5.74 14.29 35.47
C VAL A 100 5.06 14.13 34.11
N GLY A 101 4.46 12.96 33.86
CA GLY A 101 3.71 12.73 32.63
C GLY A 101 2.33 13.40 32.67
N SER A 102 1.87 13.97 31.55
CA SER A 102 0.51 14.52 31.46
C SER A 102 -0.55 13.53 31.93
N GLY A 103 -1.47 13.99 32.79
CA GLY A 103 -2.56 13.18 33.33
C GLY A 103 -2.18 12.27 34.49
N THR A 104 -0.93 12.32 34.98
CA THR A 104 -0.53 11.63 36.22
C THR A 104 -0.62 12.55 37.44
N LYS A 105 -0.56 11.92 38.62
CA LYS A 105 -0.47 12.59 39.92
C LYS A 105 0.77 12.11 40.62
N GLU A 106 1.53 13.04 41.17
CA GLU A 106 2.75 12.75 41.93
C GLU A 106 2.65 13.43 43.28
N THR A 107 3.10 12.78 44.35
CA THR A 107 3.09 13.35 45.71
C THR A 107 4.50 13.47 46.24
N ARG A 108 4.79 14.59 46.91
CA ARG A 108 6.03 14.82 47.65
C ARG A 108 5.70 15.27 49.06
N THR A 109 6.48 14.79 50.02
CA THR A 109 6.26 15.10 51.43
C THR A 109 7.38 15.97 51.97
N PHE A 110 7.03 16.92 52.83
CA PHE A 110 8.01 17.56 53.72
C PHE A 110 7.44 17.62 55.14
N ARG A 111 8.35 17.77 56.10
CA ARG A 111 8.06 17.87 57.52
C ARG A 111 8.65 19.18 58.05
N VAL A 112 7.92 19.82 58.95
CA VAL A 112 8.40 20.98 59.69
C VAL A 112 8.50 20.57 61.16
N ASP A 113 9.70 20.64 61.70
CA ASP A 113 10.04 20.26 63.06
C ASP A 113 10.07 21.51 63.95
N ASN A 114 9.21 21.56 64.97
CA ASN A 114 9.28 22.61 65.97
C ASN A 114 10.39 22.29 66.98
N GLU A 115 11.64 22.62 66.64
CA GLU A 115 12.77 22.50 67.55
C GLU A 115 12.98 23.75 68.42
N THR A 116 12.01 24.67 68.45
CA THR A 116 12.03 25.82 69.35
C THR A 116 11.62 25.41 70.77
N PHE A 117 11.72 26.34 71.72
CA PHE A 117 11.26 26.14 73.10
C PHE A 117 9.80 26.58 73.33
N GLU A 118 9.12 27.08 72.30
CA GLU A 118 7.78 27.65 72.38
C GLU A 118 6.79 26.88 71.49
N ASP A 119 5.49 27.13 71.67
CA ASP A 119 4.46 26.55 70.81
C ASP A 119 4.46 27.21 69.42
N LEU A 120 4.46 26.39 68.38
CA LEU A 120 4.41 26.81 66.98
C LEU A 120 3.01 26.59 66.42
N LEU A 121 2.34 27.67 66.00
CA LEU A 121 1.03 27.65 65.36
C LEU A 121 1.18 27.71 63.85
N PHE A 122 0.84 26.64 63.15
CA PHE A 122 0.71 26.62 61.69
C PHE A 122 -0.61 27.29 61.32
N GLN A 123 -0.57 28.42 60.63
CA GLN A 123 -1.75 29.20 60.30
C GLN A 123 -2.39 28.72 59.00
N GLN A 124 -1.60 28.65 57.94
CA GLN A 124 -2.02 28.25 56.61
C GLN A 124 -0.83 27.71 55.80
N VAL A 125 -1.16 26.99 54.74
CA VAL A 125 -0.20 26.53 53.74
C VAL A 125 -0.79 26.78 52.36
N GLU A 126 -0.02 27.41 51.48
CA GLU A 126 -0.49 27.82 50.16
C GLU A 126 0.55 27.53 49.08
N VAL A 127 0.05 27.35 47.85
CA VAL A 127 0.82 27.20 46.62
C VAL A 127 0.07 27.94 45.51
N SER A 128 0.79 28.67 44.66
CA SER A 128 0.18 29.63 43.74
C SER A 128 -0.69 29.02 42.64
N SER A 129 -0.47 27.74 42.31
CA SER A 129 -1.17 27.02 41.27
C SER A 129 -2.18 26.05 41.86
N THR A 130 -3.38 26.04 41.29
CA THR A 130 -4.45 25.09 41.63
C THR A 130 -4.15 23.66 41.15
N ALA A 131 -3.05 23.44 40.42
CA ALA A 131 -2.58 22.11 40.04
C ALA A 131 -1.96 21.34 41.23
N PHE A 132 -1.66 22.04 42.33
CA PHE A 132 -1.16 21.45 43.56
C PHE A 132 -2.24 21.41 44.63
N GLU A 133 -2.33 20.30 45.35
CA GLU A 133 -3.16 20.11 46.54
C GLU A 133 -2.26 19.79 47.73
N ILE A 134 -2.47 20.45 48.87
CA ILE A 134 -1.64 20.29 50.07
C ILE A 134 -2.49 19.75 51.20
N THR A 135 -2.07 18.63 51.78
CA THR A 135 -2.70 18.03 52.95
C THR A 135 -1.75 18.07 54.14
N ALA A 136 -2.13 18.78 55.21
CA ALA A 136 -1.40 18.73 56.46
C ALA A 136 -1.75 17.45 57.23
N VAL A 137 -0.75 16.70 57.68
CA VAL A 137 -0.93 15.44 58.38
C VAL A 137 -0.02 15.36 59.60
N ARG A 138 -0.42 14.52 60.56
CA ARG A 138 0.44 14.07 61.65
C ARG A 138 0.42 12.55 61.72
N PHE A 139 1.48 11.99 62.26
CA PHE A 139 1.62 10.56 62.46
C PHE A 139 1.53 10.23 63.95
N GLU A 140 0.61 9.34 64.32
CA GLU A 140 0.43 8.85 65.69
C GLU A 140 0.77 7.36 65.76
N GLU A 141 1.41 6.90 66.82
CA GLU A 141 1.70 5.46 66.96
C GLU A 141 0.38 4.66 67.00
N ASP A 142 0.30 3.58 66.21
CA ASP A 142 -0.86 2.71 66.15
C ASP A 142 -1.00 1.95 67.49
N PRO A 143 -2.07 2.20 68.28
CA PRO A 143 -2.26 1.50 69.53
C PRO A 143 -2.50 -0.02 69.35
N GLY A 144 -2.84 -0.47 68.14
CA GLY A 144 -2.99 -1.86 67.77
C GLY A 144 -1.72 -2.53 67.24
N ASP A 145 -0.70 -1.75 66.86
CA ASP A 145 0.54 -2.25 66.25
C ASP A 145 1.75 -1.37 66.60
N PRO A 146 2.36 -1.58 67.79
CA PRO A 146 3.47 -0.77 68.26
C PRO A 146 4.66 -0.78 67.30
N GLY A 147 5.10 0.41 66.88
CA GLY A 147 6.12 0.61 65.85
C GLY A 147 5.58 0.98 64.47
N ASN A 148 4.26 0.94 64.26
CA ASN A 148 3.60 1.50 63.09
C ASN A 148 2.89 2.82 63.42
N TYR A 149 2.71 3.67 62.41
CA TYR A 149 2.11 5.00 62.58
C TYR A 149 0.85 5.18 61.74
N LEU A 150 -0.19 5.71 62.34
CA LEU A 150 -1.44 6.12 61.71
C LEU A 150 -1.32 7.54 61.18
N ARG A 151 -1.66 7.71 59.89
CA ARG A 151 -1.80 9.01 59.24
C ARG A 151 -3.09 9.70 59.70
N VAL A 152 -2.98 10.89 60.26
CA VAL A 152 -4.12 11.69 60.73
C VAL A 152 -4.09 13.08 60.10
N GLU A 153 -5.04 13.36 59.21
CA GLU A 153 -5.20 14.67 58.58
C GLU A 153 -5.49 15.76 59.61
N GLN A 154 -4.90 16.93 59.38
CA GLN A 154 -5.01 18.10 60.23
C GLN A 154 -5.66 19.23 59.44
N SER A 155 -6.64 19.89 60.05
CA SER A 155 -7.11 21.19 59.56
C SER A 155 -6.24 22.28 60.14
N LEU A 156 -5.79 23.20 59.30
CA LEU A 156 -5.15 24.43 59.73
C LEU A 156 -6.23 25.48 60.12
N PRO A 157 -5.99 26.31 61.15
CA PRO A 157 -4.75 26.43 61.91
C PRO A 157 -4.57 25.35 62.98
N VAL A 158 -3.32 24.93 63.24
CA VAL A 158 -3.00 23.90 64.25
C VAL A 158 -1.71 24.18 65.01
N THR A 159 -1.69 23.93 66.31
CA THR A 159 -0.50 24.11 67.16
C THR A 159 0.30 22.82 67.31
N ARG A 160 1.63 22.93 67.25
CA ARG A 160 2.59 21.88 67.60
C ARG A 160 3.47 22.37 68.75
N ALA A 161 3.51 21.60 69.84
CA ALA A 161 4.36 21.91 70.98
C ALA A 161 5.84 21.76 70.62
N SER A 162 6.71 22.30 71.47
CA SER A 162 8.16 22.09 71.37
C SER A 162 8.50 20.59 71.24
N GLY A 163 9.34 20.25 70.25
CA GLY A 163 9.74 18.89 69.89
C GLY A 163 8.72 18.10 69.05
N GLN A 164 7.62 18.73 68.60
CA GLN A 164 6.63 18.10 67.72
C GLN A 164 6.74 18.59 66.28
N SER A 165 6.33 17.72 65.36
CA SER A 165 6.39 17.98 63.92
C SER A 165 5.02 18.03 63.28
N LEU A 166 4.92 18.70 62.14
CA LEU A 166 3.79 18.61 61.23
C LEU A 166 4.30 18.24 59.83
N TRP A 167 3.57 17.36 59.15
CA TRP A 167 3.90 16.92 57.80
C TRP A 167 2.94 17.54 56.80
N PHE A 168 3.42 17.71 55.59
CA PHE A 168 2.67 18.25 54.47
C PHE A 168 2.89 17.33 53.27
N GLU A 169 1.81 16.73 52.80
CA GLU A 169 1.78 15.97 51.56
C GLU A 169 1.34 16.93 50.45
N VAL A 170 2.22 17.16 49.47
CA VAL A 170 2.02 18.04 48.33
C VAL A 170 1.79 17.17 47.10
N GLU A 171 0.55 17.09 46.65
CA GLU A 171 0.18 16.37 45.42
C GLU A 171 0.17 17.34 44.24
N TYR A 172 0.90 17.02 43.17
CA TYR A 172 0.82 17.69 41.88
C TYR A 172 -0.03 16.87 40.91
N THR A 173 -1.01 17.51 40.26
CA THR A 173 -1.77 16.92 39.15
C THR A 173 -1.32 17.54 37.83
N ALA A 174 -0.72 16.71 36.97
CA ALA A 174 -0.23 17.11 35.66
C ALA A 174 -1.39 17.38 34.69
N THR A 175 -1.47 18.61 34.17
CA THR A 175 -2.61 19.08 33.33
C THR A 175 -2.30 19.14 31.84
N GLY A 176 -1.08 18.79 31.47
CA GLY A 176 -0.52 18.63 30.13
C GLY A 176 0.22 19.84 29.59
N ASN A 177 0.87 20.63 30.44
CA ASN A 177 1.72 21.72 29.97
C ASN A 177 3.16 21.22 29.88
N ALA A 178 3.66 20.94 28.68
CA ALA A 178 5.07 20.61 28.52
C ALA A 178 5.94 21.79 29.01
N GLY A 179 6.79 21.57 30.00
CA GLY A 179 7.65 22.61 30.57
C GLY A 179 7.72 22.59 32.10
N GLN A 180 8.22 23.67 32.69
CA GLN A 180 8.42 23.76 34.14
C GLN A 180 7.08 23.78 34.90
N LEU A 181 7.07 23.18 36.11
CA LEU A 181 5.88 23.19 36.97
C LEU A 181 5.36 24.61 37.24
N PRO A 182 4.02 24.78 37.37
CA PRO A 182 3.37 26.10 37.40
C PRO A 182 3.61 26.92 38.69
N SER A 183 4.25 26.32 39.71
CA SER A 183 4.60 26.97 40.97
C SER A 183 6.00 26.58 41.39
N GLN A 184 6.71 27.51 42.02
CA GLN A 184 8.12 27.35 42.40
C GLN A 184 8.32 27.15 43.91
N ASN A 185 7.31 27.43 44.73
CA ASN A 185 7.42 27.30 46.18
C ASN A 185 6.07 26.95 46.79
N VAL A 186 6.09 26.14 47.84
CA VAL A 186 5.04 26.08 48.88
C VAL A 186 5.39 27.10 49.95
N VAL A 187 4.37 27.82 50.45
CA VAL A 187 4.52 28.82 51.51
C VAL A 187 3.79 28.32 52.75
N VAL A 188 4.51 28.15 53.86
CA VAL A 188 3.93 27.80 55.17
C VAL A 188 3.98 29.02 56.08
N GLU A 189 2.81 29.51 56.48
CA GLU A 189 2.69 30.64 57.39
C GLU A 189 2.52 30.16 58.83
N MET A 190 3.31 30.73 59.74
CA MET A 190 3.41 30.26 61.12
C MET A 190 3.45 31.42 62.13
N ASN A 191 3.00 31.17 63.35
CA ASN A 191 3.22 32.05 64.51
C ASN A 191 3.98 31.30 65.60
N LEU A 192 5.01 31.93 66.15
CA LEU A 192 5.76 31.43 67.31
C LEU A 192 5.37 32.23 68.56
N ASP A 193 4.84 31.56 69.59
CA ASP A 193 4.31 32.19 70.81
C ASP A 193 3.34 33.37 70.51
N GLY A 194 2.45 33.15 69.53
CA GLY A 194 1.47 34.16 69.12
C GLY A 194 2.00 35.34 68.29
N ASN A 195 3.30 35.36 67.95
CA ASN A 195 3.90 36.36 67.07
C ASN A 195 4.17 35.78 65.67
N PRO A 196 4.04 36.57 64.59
CA PRO A 196 4.40 36.12 63.24
C PRO A 196 5.83 35.62 63.16
N ALA A 197 6.00 34.37 62.74
CA ALA A 197 7.29 33.80 62.34
C ALA A 197 7.56 34.10 60.87
N PRO A 198 8.81 34.06 60.39
CA PRO A 198 9.11 34.12 58.97
C PRO A 198 8.42 32.99 58.21
N ASP A 199 7.84 33.30 57.05
CA ASP A 199 7.24 32.30 56.19
C ASP A 199 8.30 31.30 55.73
N LEU A 200 7.97 30.01 55.82
CA LEU A 200 8.84 28.95 55.34
C LEU A 200 8.54 28.70 53.86
N LEU A 201 9.52 28.97 53.02
CA LEU A 201 9.47 28.71 51.58
C LEU A 201 10.08 27.35 51.30
N VAL A 202 9.29 26.42 50.77
CA VAL A 202 9.76 25.10 50.35
C VAL A 202 9.80 25.10 48.81
N PRO A 203 10.99 25.13 48.18
CA PRO A 203 11.11 25.14 46.73
C PRO A 203 10.50 23.90 46.08
N ILE A 204 9.92 24.08 44.90
CA ILE A 204 9.39 23.02 44.04
C ILE A 204 10.24 22.96 42.79
N THR A 205 10.70 21.77 42.42
CA THR A 205 11.42 21.52 41.17
C THR A 205 10.77 20.38 40.38
N GLY A 206 10.86 20.47 39.05
CA GLY A 206 10.31 19.46 38.15
C GLY A 206 9.83 20.06 36.83
N GLU A 207 9.54 19.18 35.89
CA GLU A 207 8.99 19.49 34.57
C GLU A 207 7.84 18.53 34.25
N GLU A 208 6.88 18.99 33.49
CA GLU A 208 5.83 18.17 32.92
C GLU A 208 6.16 17.81 31.46
N THR A 209 5.84 16.57 31.07
CA THR A 209 6.09 16.04 29.73
C THR A 209 4.81 15.50 29.08
N GLY A 210 4.66 15.84 27.79
CA GLY A 210 3.53 15.42 26.96
C GLY A 210 2.35 16.41 26.98
N CYS A 211 1.42 16.18 26.05
CA CYS A 211 0.18 16.95 25.95
C CYS A 211 -1.02 16.10 26.41
N PRO A 212 -2.13 16.73 26.84
CA PRO A 212 -3.39 16.03 27.01
C PRO A 212 -3.79 15.37 25.70
N ALA A 213 -4.55 14.27 25.78
CA ALA A 213 -5.10 13.63 24.60
C ALA A 213 -5.86 14.65 23.73
N GLY A 214 -5.57 14.65 22.41
CA GLY A 214 -6.19 15.57 21.45
C GLY A 214 -5.51 16.94 21.32
N LEU A 215 -4.45 17.21 22.08
CA LEU A 215 -3.62 18.40 21.95
C LEU A 215 -2.17 18.06 21.56
N GLY A 216 -1.48 19.00 20.92
CA GLY A 216 -0.07 18.91 20.56
C GLY A 216 0.63 20.25 20.70
N ALA A 217 1.94 20.20 20.97
CA ALA A 217 2.85 21.35 21.02
C ALA A 217 3.55 21.50 19.65
N CYS A 218 2.95 22.25 18.73
CA CYS A 218 3.26 22.20 17.30
C CYS A 218 4.02 23.41 16.74
N ASP A 219 4.29 24.45 17.54
CA ASP A 219 4.98 25.67 17.11
C ASP A 219 6.44 25.79 17.61
N SER A 220 6.94 24.78 18.33
CA SER A 220 8.29 24.74 18.93
C SER A 220 8.56 25.83 19.99
N ASP A 221 7.53 26.52 20.48
CA ASP A 221 7.64 27.46 21.59
C ASP A 221 7.31 26.75 22.92
N PRO A 222 8.30 26.45 23.78
CA PRO A 222 8.03 25.77 25.05
C PRO A 222 7.26 26.62 26.06
N SER A 223 7.01 27.90 25.76
CA SER A 223 6.37 28.83 26.71
C SER A 223 4.84 28.85 26.66
N ASN A 224 4.22 28.26 25.63
CA ASN A 224 2.76 28.26 25.43
C ASN A 224 2.11 26.87 25.51
N GLY A 225 2.89 25.81 25.73
CA GLY A 225 2.39 24.48 26.07
C GLY A 225 1.80 23.73 24.88
N CYS A 226 0.60 23.17 25.06
CA CYS A 226 -0.10 22.38 24.04
C CYS A 226 -1.17 23.23 23.35
N GLU A 227 -0.73 24.07 22.42
CA GLU A 227 -1.51 25.13 21.79
C GLU A 227 -2.39 24.66 20.63
N THR A 228 -2.12 23.47 20.10
CA THR A 228 -2.79 22.96 18.89
C THR A 228 -3.73 21.81 19.21
N ASN A 229 -4.99 21.92 18.77
CA ASN A 229 -5.94 20.81 18.83
C ASN A 229 -5.73 19.88 17.63
N ILE A 230 -5.03 18.77 17.85
CA ILE A 230 -4.72 17.77 16.83
C ILE A 230 -5.92 16.91 16.43
N ASP A 231 -7.04 17.00 17.17
CA ASP A 231 -8.27 16.29 16.83
C ASP A 231 -9.12 16.99 15.76
N THR A 232 -8.88 18.28 15.53
CA THR A 232 -9.72 19.12 14.68
C THR A 232 -8.93 20.03 13.74
N SER A 233 -7.62 20.21 13.94
CA SER A 233 -6.78 20.97 13.04
C SER A 233 -6.52 20.21 11.74
N ASN A 234 -6.84 20.83 10.61
CA ASN A 234 -6.52 20.28 9.29
C ASN A 234 -5.02 20.33 8.99
N GLU A 235 -4.23 21.16 9.67
CA GLU A 235 -2.78 21.30 9.47
C GLU A 235 -1.97 20.37 10.40
N HIS A 236 -2.58 19.88 11.48
CA HIS A 236 -1.95 19.07 12.53
C HIS A 236 -2.82 17.86 12.92
N CYS A 237 -3.43 17.18 11.95
CA CYS A 237 -4.40 16.14 12.20
C CYS A 237 -3.75 14.86 12.75
N GLY A 238 -4.07 14.51 13.98
CA GLY A 238 -3.54 13.36 14.71
C GLY A 238 -2.10 13.53 15.20
N ASN A 239 -1.31 14.41 14.60
CA ASN A 239 0.04 14.79 15.05
C ASN A 239 0.44 16.18 14.54
N CYS A 240 1.41 16.81 15.20
CA CYS A 240 1.96 18.07 14.72
C CYS A 240 2.59 17.94 13.32
N GLY A 241 2.23 18.85 12.42
CA GLY A 241 2.78 18.92 11.06
C GLY A 241 2.26 17.82 10.13
N GLN A 242 1.18 17.14 10.51
CA GLN A 242 0.44 16.21 9.65
C GLN A 242 -0.81 16.91 9.08
N PRO A 243 -0.71 17.55 7.91
CA PRO A 243 -1.91 18.11 7.28
C PRO A 243 -2.82 16.99 6.78
N CYS A 244 -4.12 17.19 6.93
CA CYS A 244 -5.16 16.36 6.36
C CYS A 244 -5.37 16.76 4.88
N ASP A 245 -4.53 16.19 4.01
CA ASP A 245 -4.47 16.48 2.58
C ASP A 245 -4.50 15.16 1.78
N PRO A 246 -5.67 14.50 1.65
CA PRO A 246 -5.79 13.26 0.92
C PRO A 246 -5.54 13.47 -0.59
N LEU A 247 -4.89 12.49 -1.22
CA LEU A 247 -4.53 12.57 -2.64
C LEU A 247 -5.77 12.74 -3.53
N ASN A 248 -5.75 13.74 -4.43
CA ASN A 248 -6.85 14.09 -5.35
C ASN A 248 -8.22 14.23 -4.65
N GLY A 249 -8.24 14.75 -3.43
CA GLY A 249 -9.45 14.92 -2.65
C GLY A 249 -9.35 16.05 -1.64
N SER A 250 -10.44 16.22 -0.89
CA SER A 250 -10.52 17.17 0.22
C SER A 250 -10.71 16.41 1.53
N GLY A 251 -9.87 16.70 2.52
CA GLY A 251 -9.90 16.08 3.84
C GLY A 251 -10.44 17.01 4.93
N GLN A 252 -11.01 16.44 5.98
CA GLN A 252 -11.34 17.13 7.22
C GLN A 252 -10.78 16.34 8.40
N CYS A 253 -10.12 17.03 9.34
CA CYS A 253 -9.69 16.39 10.57
C CYS A 253 -10.86 16.20 11.53
N ALA A 254 -11.10 14.96 11.96
CA ALA A 254 -12.09 14.63 12.98
C ALA A 254 -11.55 13.56 13.92
N GLY A 255 -11.45 13.89 15.21
CA GLY A 255 -10.95 12.95 16.24
C GLY A 255 -9.52 12.47 15.96
N GLY A 256 -8.70 13.33 15.35
CA GLY A 256 -7.30 13.05 15.05
C GLY A 256 -7.10 12.15 13.84
N THR A 257 -8.17 11.87 13.09
CA THR A 257 -8.14 11.11 11.84
C THR A 257 -8.52 12.03 10.68
N CYS A 258 -7.81 11.90 9.57
CA CYS A 258 -8.14 12.62 8.35
C CYS A 258 -9.27 11.88 7.61
N ASP A 259 -10.47 12.44 7.65
CA ASP A 259 -11.63 11.92 6.95
C ASP A 259 -11.70 12.51 5.54
N LEU A 260 -11.88 11.64 4.53
CA LEU A 260 -12.11 12.07 3.16
C LEU A 260 -13.54 12.64 3.03
N THR A 261 -13.65 13.93 2.75
CA THR A 261 -14.95 14.61 2.57
C THR A 261 -15.46 14.58 1.13
N GLY A 262 -14.55 14.42 0.16
CA GLY A 262 -14.89 14.32 -1.24
C GLY A 262 -13.67 14.19 -2.13
N CYS A 263 -13.91 13.69 -3.34
CA CYS A 263 -12.89 13.59 -4.38
C CYS A 263 -12.89 14.83 -5.28
N ASP A 264 -11.71 15.14 -5.82
CA ASP A 264 -11.59 16.07 -6.93
C ASP A 264 -12.39 15.57 -8.14
N PRO A 265 -12.82 16.47 -9.04
CA PRO A 265 -13.53 16.08 -10.25
C PRO A 265 -12.80 14.99 -11.02
N PHE A 266 -13.54 13.94 -11.36
CA PHE A 266 -13.07 12.77 -12.10
C PHE A 266 -12.07 11.86 -11.37
N PHE A 267 -11.96 11.99 -10.06
CA PHE A 267 -11.32 11.00 -9.19
C PHE A 267 -12.36 10.30 -8.34
N GLN A 268 -12.06 9.07 -7.92
CA GLN A 268 -12.90 8.29 -7.04
C GLN A 268 -12.05 7.43 -6.11
N ASP A 269 -12.51 7.29 -4.87
CA ASP A 269 -12.04 6.32 -3.88
C ASP A 269 -12.66 4.95 -4.21
N CYS A 270 -11.87 4.04 -4.78
CA CYS A 270 -12.34 2.72 -5.22
C CYS A 270 -12.10 1.61 -4.20
N ASP A 271 -11.14 1.77 -3.29
CA ASP A 271 -10.88 0.82 -2.20
C ASP A 271 -11.56 1.17 -0.88
N MET A 272 -12.25 2.32 -0.82
CA MET A 272 -12.94 2.89 0.34
C MET A 272 -11.99 3.21 1.50
N ASN A 273 -10.73 3.53 1.20
CA ASN A 273 -9.73 3.87 2.19
C ASN A 273 -9.46 5.39 2.21
N PRO A 274 -10.01 6.14 3.18
CA PRO A 274 -9.81 7.59 3.23
C PRO A 274 -8.33 8.00 3.38
N GLY A 275 -7.46 7.11 3.86
CA GLY A 275 -6.05 7.39 4.09
C GLY A 275 -5.17 7.46 2.84
N ASN A 276 -5.61 6.94 1.69
CA ASN A 276 -4.90 7.09 0.41
C ASN A 276 -5.62 8.02 -0.58
N GLY A 277 -6.77 8.57 -0.18
CA GLY A 277 -7.52 9.59 -0.93
C GLY A 277 -8.34 9.00 -2.07
N CYS A 278 -8.44 9.74 -3.18
CA CYS A 278 -9.15 9.33 -4.39
C CYS A 278 -8.12 8.89 -5.44
N GLU A 279 -7.70 7.65 -5.30
CA GLU A 279 -6.56 7.03 -5.95
C GLU A 279 -6.78 6.74 -7.44
N VAL A 280 -8.03 6.72 -7.89
CA VAL A 280 -8.38 6.33 -9.27
C VAL A 280 -8.82 7.50 -10.13
N ALA A 281 -8.15 7.66 -11.28
CA ALA A 281 -8.50 8.64 -12.30
C ALA A 281 -9.51 8.06 -13.31
N LEU A 282 -10.73 8.58 -13.32
CA LEU A 282 -11.85 8.02 -14.10
C LEU A 282 -11.79 8.33 -15.61
N LEU A 283 -10.98 9.30 -16.05
CA LEU A 283 -11.01 9.75 -17.45
C LEU A 283 -10.16 8.91 -18.41
N ASN A 284 -9.17 8.20 -17.89
CA ASN A 284 -8.13 7.54 -18.67
C ASN A 284 -7.67 6.20 -18.08
N ASP A 285 -8.14 5.79 -16.91
CA ASP A 285 -7.92 4.44 -16.40
C ASP A 285 -8.82 3.44 -17.15
N VAL A 286 -8.18 2.49 -17.85
CA VAL A 286 -8.88 1.45 -18.62
C VAL A 286 -9.65 0.48 -17.72
N LEU A 287 -9.24 0.30 -16.46
CA LEU A 287 -9.87 -0.62 -15.51
C LEU A 287 -11.02 0.02 -14.72
N ASN A 288 -11.09 1.36 -14.70
CA ASN A 288 -12.04 2.13 -13.89
C ASN A 288 -12.66 3.29 -14.69
N CYS A 289 -12.97 3.05 -15.96
CA CYS A 289 -13.30 4.13 -16.87
C CYS A 289 -14.68 4.73 -16.58
N GLY A 290 -14.74 5.99 -16.16
CA GLY A 290 -15.97 6.70 -15.80
C GLY A 290 -16.55 6.33 -14.43
N MET A 291 -16.18 5.17 -13.86
CA MET A 291 -16.46 4.76 -12.48
C MET A 291 -15.58 3.59 -12.07
N CYS A 292 -15.41 3.39 -10.76
CA CYS A 292 -14.71 2.22 -10.21
C CYS A 292 -15.25 0.89 -10.77
N GLY A 293 -14.34 0.01 -11.19
CA GLY A 293 -14.64 -1.33 -11.69
C GLY A 293 -15.23 -1.38 -13.10
N ASN A 294 -15.39 -0.25 -13.79
CA ASN A 294 -15.80 -0.25 -15.19
C ASN A 294 -14.61 -0.55 -16.12
N ASP A 295 -14.22 -1.83 -16.16
CA ASP A 295 -13.13 -2.32 -17.00
C ASP A 295 -13.54 -2.36 -18.48
N CYS A 296 -12.81 -1.60 -19.29
CA CYS A 296 -12.99 -1.53 -20.73
C CYS A 296 -12.44 -2.76 -21.46
N ASN A 297 -11.56 -3.54 -20.84
CA ASN A 297 -10.97 -4.71 -21.48
C ASN A 297 -12.01 -5.81 -21.66
N LYS A 298 -12.34 -6.11 -22.91
CA LYS A 298 -13.17 -7.26 -23.30
C LYS A 298 -12.29 -8.35 -23.93
N ALA A 299 -12.79 -9.57 -23.97
CA ALA A 299 -12.03 -10.72 -24.45
C ALA A 299 -11.48 -10.45 -25.87
N ASN A 300 -10.16 -10.59 -26.03
CA ASN A 300 -9.45 -10.40 -27.29
C ASN A 300 -9.70 -9.06 -27.99
N THR A 301 -9.80 -7.97 -27.23
CA THR A 301 -9.92 -6.61 -27.77
C THR A 301 -8.72 -5.73 -27.39
N ASN A 302 -8.50 -4.66 -28.15
CA ASN A 302 -7.72 -3.51 -27.70
C ASN A 302 -8.69 -2.41 -27.27
N ALA A 303 -8.69 -2.05 -25.98
CA ALA A 303 -9.56 -1.02 -25.43
C ALA A 303 -8.76 0.10 -24.75
N PHE A 304 -9.37 1.27 -24.65
CA PHE A 304 -8.84 2.41 -23.89
C PHE A 304 -9.97 3.20 -23.26
N CYS A 305 -9.64 3.93 -22.20
CA CYS A 305 -10.53 4.89 -21.60
C CYS A 305 -10.25 6.29 -22.17
N SER A 306 -11.30 7.00 -22.57
CA SER A 306 -11.19 8.39 -22.99
C SER A 306 -12.39 9.18 -22.49
N ALA A 307 -12.10 10.24 -21.72
CA ALA A 307 -13.11 11.10 -21.12
C ALA A 307 -14.18 10.30 -20.33
N GLY A 308 -13.77 9.23 -19.64
CA GLY A 308 -14.67 8.38 -18.85
C GLY A 308 -15.54 7.43 -19.69
N ASN A 309 -15.25 7.28 -20.98
CA ASN A 309 -15.95 6.35 -21.85
C ASN A 309 -15.01 5.24 -22.34
N CYS A 310 -15.46 4.00 -22.25
CA CYS A 310 -14.76 2.87 -22.81
C CYS A 310 -14.84 2.91 -24.34
N ASN A 311 -13.69 2.83 -24.99
CA ASN A 311 -13.56 2.78 -26.43
C ASN A 311 -12.81 1.50 -26.83
N ILE A 312 -13.39 0.73 -27.74
CA ILE A 312 -12.78 -0.47 -28.31
C ILE A 312 -12.21 -0.08 -29.68
N LEU A 313 -10.88 -0.19 -29.87
CA LEU A 313 -10.25 0.06 -31.17
C LEU A 313 -10.59 -1.06 -32.17
N GLY A 314 -10.75 -2.27 -31.67
CA GLY A 314 -11.03 -3.46 -32.45
C GLY A 314 -10.49 -4.73 -31.80
N CYS A 315 -10.56 -5.82 -32.54
CA CYS A 315 -10.08 -7.12 -32.12
C CYS A 315 -8.56 -7.21 -32.10
N LEU A 316 -8.02 -8.06 -31.23
CA LEU A 316 -6.67 -8.57 -31.33
C LEU A 316 -6.50 -9.35 -32.64
N ASN A 317 -5.25 -9.51 -33.08
CA ASN A 317 -4.94 -10.26 -34.29
C ASN A 317 -5.60 -11.66 -34.29
N ASN A 318 -6.20 -12.00 -35.43
CA ASN A 318 -6.90 -13.25 -35.69
C ASN A 318 -8.19 -13.47 -34.88
N TYR A 319 -8.69 -12.49 -34.14
CA TYR A 319 -10.00 -12.57 -33.51
C TYR A 319 -11.02 -11.74 -34.28
N GLY A 320 -12.29 -12.16 -34.22
CA GLY A 320 -13.42 -11.45 -34.79
C GLY A 320 -14.59 -11.40 -33.81
N ASP A 321 -15.32 -10.29 -33.85
CA ASP A 321 -16.66 -10.15 -33.27
C ASP A 321 -17.67 -10.69 -34.30
N CYS A 322 -18.03 -11.97 -34.17
CA CYS A 322 -18.87 -12.67 -35.15
C CYS A 322 -20.35 -12.68 -34.75
N ASN A 323 -20.66 -12.42 -33.47
CA ASN A 323 -22.02 -12.24 -32.98
C ASN A 323 -22.49 -10.77 -33.00
N LEU A 324 -21.57 -9.83 -33.29
CA LEU A 324 -21.78 -8.38 -33.32
C LEU A 324 -22.16 -7.78 -31.95
N LEU A 325 -21.66 -8.40 -30.87
CA LEU A 325 -21.91 -7.99 -29.49
C LEU A 325 -20.62 -7.52 -28.82
N ALA A 326 -20.27 -6.24 -29.05
CA ALA A 326 -19.10 -5.61 -28.45
C ALA A 326 -18.93 -5.77 -26.92
N SER A 327 -19.99 -6.13 -26.18
CA SER A 327 -19.95 -6.38 -24.74
C SER A 327 -19.18 -7.64 -24.34
N ASP A 328 -19.12 -8.68 -25.17
CA ASP A 328 -18.36 -9.92 -24.90
C ASP A 328 -17.00 -9.97 -25.63
N GLY A 329 -16.76 -9.02 -26.53
CA GLY A 329 -15.45 -8.76 -27.14
C GLY A 329 -15.34 -9.38 -28.52
N CYS A 330 -14.18 -9.94 -28.83
CA CYS A 330 -13.94 -10.68 -30.06
C CYS A 330 -13.80 -12.15 -29.72
N GLU A 331 -14.94 -12.81 -29.67
CA GLU A 331 -15.17 -14.14 -29.14
C GLU A 331 -14.67 -15.27 -30.04
N THR A 332 -14.43 -14.98 -31.33
CA THR A 332 -14.12 -16.00 -32.33
C THR A 332 -12.67 -15.94 -32.79
N ASN A 333 -11.94 -17.05 -32.66
CA ASN A 333 -10.61 -17.21 -33.25
C ASN A 333 -10.71 -17.58 -34.74
N LEU A 334 -10.36 -16.65 -35.61
CA LEU A 334 -10.40 -16.79 -37.07
C LEU A 334 -9.22 -17.58 -37.65
N ALA A 335 -8.22 -17.96 -36.84
CA ALA A 335 -7.04 -18.69 -37.31
C ALA A 335 -7.24 -20.21 -37.40
N ASN A 336 -8.14 -20.76 -36.59
CA ASN A 336 -8.27 -22.21 -36.42
C ASN A 336 -9.71 -22.71 -36.15
N ASN A 337 -10.69 -21.82 -36.07
CA ASN A 337 -12.09 -22.24 -35.96
C ASN A 337 -12.60 -22.69 -37.34
N ILE A 338 -12.99 -23.96 -37.43
CA ILE A 338 -13.48 -24.57 -38.68
C ILE A 338 -14.74 -23.89 -39.24
N ASN A 339 -15.54 -23.27 -38.37
CA ASN A 339 -16.76 -22.56 -38.76
C ASN A 339 -16.54 -21.07 -39.07
N HIS A 340 -15.34 -20.54 -38.82
CA HIS A 340 -14.99 -19.13 -39.01
C HIS A 340 -13.56 -18.98 -39.56
N CYS A 341 -13.18 -19.87 -40.48
CA CYS A 341 -11.82 -20.03 -40.93
C CYS A 341 -11.41 -18.88 -41.85
N GLY A 342 -10.67 -17.91 -41.30
CA GLY A 342 -10.23 -16.71 -42.01
C GLY A 342 -11.21 -15.55 -41.96
N GLY A 343 -12.42 -15.75 -41.41
CA GLY A 343 -13.46 -14.73 -41.32
C GLY A 343 -14.72 -15.25 -40.64
N CYS A 344 -15.56 -14.34 -40.14
CA CYS A 344 -16.81 -14.72 -39.50
C CYS A 344 -17.75 -15.44 -40.47
N ASN A 345 -18.31 -16.58 -40.04
CA ASN A 345 -19.20 -17.44 -40.82
C ASN A 345 -18.57 -17.94 -42.13
N LEU A 346 -17.24 -18.08 -42.15
CA LEU A 346 -16.51 -18.69 -43.26
C LEU A 346 -16.16 -20.13 -42.89
N ASN A 347 -17.14 -21.02 -43.03
CA ASN A 347 -16.97 -22.44 -42.74
C ASN A 347 -16.10 -23.11 -43.81
N CYS A 348 -15.25 -24.05 -43.38
CA CYS A 348 -14.67 -25.01 -44.32
C CYS A 348 -15.70 -26.08 -44.64
N ASP A 349 -16.18 -26.09 -45.87
CA ASP A 349 -17.16 -27.03 -46.40
C ASP A 349 -16.65 -27.58 -47.74
N LEU A 350 -15.81 -28.62 -47.66
CA LEU A 350 -15.28 -29.32 -48.83
C LEU A 350 -16.04 -30.63 -48.99
N PRO A 351 -16.96 -30.72 -49.97
CA PRO A 351 -17.83 -31.89 -50.12
C PRO A 351 -17.07 -33.22 -50.12
N ASN A 352 -17.50 -34.15 -49.27
CA ASN A 352 -16.94 -35.50 -49.14
C ASN A 352 -15.42 -35.57 -48.85
N ALA A 353 -14.84 -34.53 -48.25
CA ALA A 353 -13.45 -34.52 -47.81
C ALA A 353 -13.39 -34.24 -46.31
N SER A 354 -12.26 -34.60 -45.68
CA SER A 354 -11.93 -34.09 -44.35
C SER A 354 -11.34 -32.69 -44.50
N GLU A 355 -11.80 -31.72 -43.71
CA GLU A 355 -11.24 -30.37 -43.70
C GLU A 355 -10.44 -30.06 -42.44
N SER A 356 -9.63 -29.00 -42.52
CA SER A 356 -9.00 -28.40 -41.36
C SER A 356 -8.88 -26.89 -41.57
N CYS A 357 -8.87 -26.13 -40.48
CA CYS A 357 -8.57 -24.70 -40.51
C CYS A 357 -7.19 -24.47 -39.93
N VAL A 358 -6.26 -23.97 -40.74
CA VAL A 358 -4.88 -23.71 -40.31
C VAL A 358 -4.49 -22.25 -40.50
N PRO A 359 -3.68 -21.65 -39.61
CA PRO A 359 -3.24 -20.27 -39.76
C PRO A 359 -2.35 -20.08 -41.01
N SER A 360 -2.62 -19.04 -41.79
CA SER A 360 -1.76 -18.56 -42.87
C SER A 360 -0.47 -17.97 -42.30
N MET A 361 0.68 -18.33 -42.88
CA MET A 361 1.97 -17.74 -42.55
C MET A 361 2.09 -16.26 -42.94
N GLN A 362 1.21 -15.77 -43.82
CA GLN A 362 1.23 -14.40 -44.33
C GLN A 362 0.35 -13.47 -43.52
N THR A 363 -0.88 -13.89 -43.18
CA THR A 363 -1.87 -13.03 -42.52
C THR A 363 -2.16 -13.45 -41.08
N GLY A 364 -1.78 -14.66 -40.66
CA GLY A 364 -2.18 -15.25 -39.38
C GLY A 364 -3.63 -15.77 -39.34
N LEU A 365 -4.45 -15.39 -40.32
CA LEU A 365 -5.84 -15.81 -40.46
C LEU A 365 -5.95 -17.24 -40.98
N GLY A 366 -7.06 -17.90 -40.68
CA GLY A 366 -7.32 -19.27 -41.06
C GLY A 366 -7.50 -19.45 -42.56
N VAL A 367 -6.99 -20.56 -43.08
CA VAL A 367 -7.22 -21.01 -44.45
C VAL A 367 -7.73 -22.45 -44.38
N CYS A 368 -8.81 -22.74 -45.10
CA CYS A 368 -9.31 -24.09 -45.23
C CYS A 368 -8.33 -24.95 -46.00
N THR A 369 -7.91 -26.05 -45.39
CA THR A 369 -7.04 -27.04 -46.02
C THR A 369 -7.81 -28.29 -46.33
N PHE A 370 -7.67 -28.75 -47.56
CA PHE A 370 -8.12 -30.06 -48.01
C PHE A 370 -7.27 -31.16 -47.36
N GLY A 371 -7.95 -32.12 -46.72
CA GLY A 371 -7.33 -33.32 -46.14
C GLY A 371 -7.40 -34.53 -47.07
N ALA A 372 -8.00 -35.63 -46.62
CA ALA A 372 -8.26 -36.81 -47.44
C ALA A 372 -9.73 -36.87 -47.85
N CYS A 373 -10.02 -37.52 -48.98
CA CYS A 373 -11.39 -37.87 -49.33
C CYS A 373 -11.99 -38.85 -48.32
N ASN A 374 -13.28 -38.69 -48.04
CA ASN A 374 -14.06 -39.69 -47.33
C ASN A 374 -14.00 -41.02 -48.09
N VAL A 375 -14.09 -42.14 -47.36
CA VAL A 375 -14.03 -43.48 -47.97
C VAL A 375 -15.08 -43.62 -49.07
N GLY A 376 -14.66 -44.08 -50.25
CA GLY A 376 -15.50 -44.23 -51.42
C GLY A 376 -15.63 -42.98 -52.29
N PHE A 377 -14.96 -41.87 -51.92
CA PHE A 377 -14.87 -40.67 -52.76
C PHE A 377 -13.44 -40.42 -53.25
N GLN A 378 -13.31 -39.86 -54.45
CA GLN A 378 -12.03 -39.39 -54.99
C GLN A 378 -12.19 -38.02 -55.65
N ASN A 379 -11.11 -37.25 -55.67
CA ASN A 379 -11.00 -36.00 -56.41
C ASN A 379 -10.35 -36.29 -57.76
N CYS A 380 -11.16 -36.41 -58.80
CA CYS A 380 -10.73 -36.82 -60.13
C CYS A 380 -10.35 -35.62 -61.00
N ASN A 381 -10.94 -34.45 -60.77
CA ASN A 381 -10.61 -33.22 -61.49
C ASN A 381 -9.39 -32.47 -60.91
N LEU A 382 -8.83 -32.94 -59.79
CA LEU A 382 -7.71 -32.37 -59.03
C LEU A 382 -7.95 -30.94 -58.51
N THR A 383 -9.21 -30.51 -58.46
CA THR A 383 -9.62 -29.20 -57.95
C THR A 383 -9.98 -29.36 -56.48
N ILE A 384 -9.21 -28.72 -55.60
CA ILE A 384 -9.42 -28.91 -54.15
C ILE A 384 -10.60 -28.11 -53.60
N THR A 385 -11.13 -27.15 -54.37
CA THR A 385 -12.16 -26.21 -53.89
C THR A 385 -13.58 -26.75 -53.99
N ASP A 386 -13.82 -27.78 -54.79
CA ASP A 386 -15.11 -28.47 -54.93
C ASP A 386 -15.13 -29.86 -54.25
N GLY A 387 -14.06 -30.23 -53.54
CA GLY A 387 -14.01 -31.40 -52.65
C GLY A 387 -13.61 -32.69 -53.35
N CYS A 388 -14.23 -33.80 -52.94
CA CYS A 388 -14.10 -35.12 -53.57
C CYS A 388 -15.44 -35.47 -54.24
N GLU A 389 -15.53 -35.11 -55.50
CA GLU A 389 -16.75 -35.01 -56.28
C GLU A 389 -17.27 -36.36 -56.79
N ILE A 390 -16.39 -37.37 -56.88
CA ILE A 390 -16.73 -38.66 -57.49
C ILE A 390 -16.89 -39.75 -56.43
N ASN A 391 -18.03 -40.43 -56.44
CA ASN A 391 -18.29 -41.62 -55.63
C ASN A 391 -17.84 -42.89 -56.39
N THR A 392 -16.67 -43.42 -56.05
CA THR A 392 -16.07 -44.58 -56.71
C THR A 392 -16.69 -45.91 -56.30
N THR A 393 -17.74 -45.91 -55.46
CA THR A 393 -18.45 -47.15 -55.08
C THR A 393 -19.59 -47.50 -56.03
N ASN A 394 -20.10 -46.52 -56.79
CA ASN A 394 -21.29 -46.66 -57.63
C ASN A 394 -21.25 -45.84 -58.93
N ASP A 395 -20.22 -45.03 -59.19
CA ASP A 395 -20.03 -44.40 -60.49
C ASP A 395 -19.45 -45.40 -61.51
N VAL A 396 -20.21 -45.68 -62.57
CA VAL A 396 -19.80 -46.59 -63.65
C VAL A 396 -18.56 -46.10 -64.39
N ASN A 397 -18.35 -44.79 -64.51
CA ASN A 397 -17.22 -44.21 -65.25
C ASN A 397 -15.95 -44.07 -64.38
N ASN A 398 -16.06 -44.30 -63.07
CA ASN A 398 -14.99 -44.09 -62.09
C ASN A 398 -14.99 -45.19 -61.01
N CYS A 399 -15.24 -46.43 -61.42
CA CYS A 399 -15.51 -47.51 -60.49
C CYS A 399 -14.23 -47.98 -59.79
N GLY A 400 -14.18 -47.83 -58.47
CA GLY A 400 -13.02 -48.15 -57.63
C GLY A 400 -11.85 -47.16 -57.72
N ASN A 401 -11.66 -46.47 -58.84
CA ASN A 401 -10.71 -45.37 -59.01
C ASN A 401 -11.18 -44.36 -60.07
N CYS A 402 -10.66 -43.13 -60.01
CA CYS A 402 -10.86 -42.15 -61.06
C CYS A 402 -10.53 -42.70 -62.45
N PHE A 403 -11.38 -42.39 -63.43
CA PHE A 403 -11.23 -42.76 -64.84
C PHE A 403 -11.19 -44.28 -65.08
N ASN A 404 -11.65 -45.09 -64.13
CA ASN A 404 -11.84 -46.52 -64.31
C ASN A 404 -13.27 -46.81 -64.76
N ASP A 405 -13.51 -46.60 -66.05
CA ASP A 405 -14.81 -46.86 -66.68
C ASP A 405 -15.05 -48.38 -66.78
N CYS A 406 -16.24 -48.80 -66.38
CA CYS A 406 -16.68 -50.18 -66.56
C CYS A 406 -17.14 -50.36 -68.00
N ASP A 407 -16.19 -50.65 -68.89
CA ASP A 407 -16.47 -50.95 -70.29
C ASP A 407 -16.42 -52.47 -70.54
N PHE A 408 -17.58 -53.03 -70.87
CA PHE A 408 -17.72 -54.42 -71.30
C PHE A 408 -18.25 -54.43 -72.73
N PRO A 409 -17.46 -54.88 -73.72
CA PRO A 409 -17.90 -54.94 -75.10
C PRO A 409 -19.24 -55.68 -75.26
N ASN A 410 -20.23 -55.01 -75.88
CA ASN A 410 -21.58 -55.52 -76.13
C ASN A 410 -22.33 -56.03 -74.88
N ALA A 411 -22.11 -55.42 -73.72
CA ALA A 411 -22.83 -55.75 -72.49
C ALA A 411 -23.14 -54.50 -71.65
N GLY A 412 -24.19 -54.57 -70.83
CA GLY A 412 -24.43 -53.55 -69.82
C GLY A 412 -23.32 -53.53 -68.75
N ALA A 413 -23.11 -52.39 -68.10
CA ALA A 413 -22.11 -52.24 -67.05
C ALA A 413 -22.71 -51.64 -65.77
N SER A 414 -22.18 -52.03 -64.61
CA SER A 414 -22.52 -51.43 -63.33
C SER A 414 -21.32 -51.38 -62.40
N CYS A 415 -21.29 -50.38 -61.52
CA CYS A 415 -20.33 -50.31 -60.43
C CYS A 415 -21.01 -50.64 -59.10
N VAL A 416 -20.53 -51.67 -58.42
CA VAL A 416 -21.07 -52.08 -57.12
C VAL A 416 -19.91 -52.35 -56.17
N ASN A 417 -19.88 -51.66 -55.03
CA ASN A 417 -18.81 -51.79 -54.02
C ASN A 417 -17.41 -51.63 -54.64
N SER A 418 -17.25 -50.63 -55.51
CA SER A 418 -15.97 -50.33 -56.18
C SER A 418 -15.43 -51.43 -57.10
N MET A 419 -16.31 -52.30 -57.61
CA MET A 419 -15.98 -53.33 -58.59
C MET A 419 -16.92 -53.26 -59.80
N CYS A 420 -16.34 -53.31 -61.01
CA CYS A 420 -17.10 -53.40 -62.24
C CYS A 420 -17.79 -54.77 -62.33
N GLN A 421 -19.10 -54.74 -62.53
CA GLN A 421 -19.91 -55.92 -62.76
C GLN A 421 -20.51 -55.85 -64.17
N MET A 422 -20.21 -56.87 -64.96
CA MET A 422 -20.82 -57.06 -66.27
C MET A 422 -22.30 -57.41 -66.08
N GLY A 423 -23.16 -56.67 -66.76
CA GLY A 423 -24.59 -56.92 -66.86
C GLY A 423 -24.91 -57.96 -67.92
N ASN A 424 -26.16 -57.95 -68.40
CA ASN A 424 -26.56 -58.81 -69.50
C ASN A 424 -25.87 -58.38 -70.80
N CYS A 425 -25.59 -59.35 -71.67
CA CYS A 425 -25.18 -59.07 -73.05
C CYS A 425 -26.26 -58.27 -73.77
N ASP A 426 -25.81 -57.37 -74.64
CA ASP A 426 -26.67 -56.73 -75.63
C ASP A 426 -27.30 -57.80 -76.54
N PRO A 427 -28.48 -57.53 -77.12
CA PRO A 427 -29.16 -58.49 -77.99
C PRO A 427 -28.24 -59.02 -79.10
N ASN A 428 -28.23 -60.35 -79.26
CA ASN A 428 -27.43 -61.11 -80.24
C ASN A 428 -25.94 -61.26 -79.95
N PHE A 429 -25.46 -60.86 -78.77
CA PHE A 429 -24.09 -61.13 -78.31
C PHE A 429 -24.11 -62.13 -77.15
N GLY A 430 -23.05 -62.93 -77.03
CA GLY A 430 -22.85 -63.92 -75.98
C GLY A 430 -21.45 -63.84 -75.39
N ASN A 431 -21.34 -64.16 -74.10
CA ASN A 431 -20.07 -64.45 -73.43
C ASN A 431 -19.86 -65.97 -73.50
N CYS A 432 -19.18 -66.42 -74.55
CA CYS A 432 -19.05 -67.83 -74.90
C CYS A 432 -17.79 -68.47 -74.27
N ASP A 433 -16.81 -67.64 -73.87
CA ASP A 433 -15.63 -68.07 -73.13
C ASP A 433 -15.81 -68.10 -71.59
N ASN A 434 -16.97 -67.67 -71.07
CA ASN A 434 -17.28 -67.47 -69.65
C ASN A 434 -16.32 -66.52 -68.92
N ASN A 435 -15.63 -65.65 -69.64
CA ASN A 435 -14.73 -64.65 -69.09
C ASN A 435 -15.40 -63.28 -69.10
N PRO A 436 -15.79 -62.73 -67.94
CA PRO A 436 -16.45 -61.42 -67.89
C PRO A 436 -15.54 -60.26 -68.31
N LEU A 437 -14.21 -60.45 -68.39
CA LEU A 437 -13.27 -59.39 -68.77
C LEU A 437 -13.22 -59.12 -70.28
N THR A 438 -13.68 -60.07 -71.10
CA THR A 438 -13.72 -59.94 -72.57
C THR A 438 -15.08 -59.43 -73.07
N GLY A 439 -16.06 -59.27 -72.18
CA GLY A 439 -17.39 -58.77 -72.50
C GLY A 439 -18.29 -59.87 -73.05
N CYS A 440 -19.15 -59.52 -74.00
CA CYS A 440 -19.90 -60.47 -74.83
C CYS A 440 -19.28 -60.43 -76.23
N GLU A 441 -18.18 -61.15 -76.36
CA GLU A 441 -17.22 -61.12 -77.45
C GLU A 441 -17.77 -61.70 -78.76
N ASP A 442 -18.71 -62.63 -78.66
CA ASP A 442 -19.18 -63.39 -79.81
C ASP A 442 -20.58 -62.97 -80.25
N SER A 443 -20.73 -62.73 -81.55
CA SER A 443 -22.01 -62.50 -82.19
C SER A 443 -22.71 -63.84 -82.42
N LEU A 444 -23.84 -64.04 -81.76
CA LEU A 444 -24.68 -65.24 -81.87
C LEU A 444 -25.32 -65.38 -83.27
N LEU A 445 -25.23 -64.35 -84.12
CA LEU A 445 -25.72 -64.37 -85.49
C LEU A 445 -24.66 -64.73 -86.53
N THR A 446 -23.37 -64.53 -86.23
CA THR A 446 -22.31 -64.55 -87.26
C THR A 446 -21.08 -65.38 -86.90
N ASP A 447 -20.84 -65.69 -85.63
CA ASP A 447 -19.75 -66.58 -85.25
C ASP A 447 -20.08 -68.02 -85.62
N LYS A 448 -19.25 -68.66 -86.46
CA LYS A 448 -19.45 -70.04 -86.90
C LYS A 448 -19.39 -71.07 -85.76
N ASP A 449 -18.70 -70.75 -84.66
CA ASP A 449 -18.45 -71.67 -83.55
C ASP A 449 -19.50 -71.50 -82.42
N HIS A 450 -20.21 -70.38 -82.39
CA HIS A 450 -21.18 -70.01 -81.34
C HIS A 450 -22.55 -69.54 -81.87
N CYS A 451 -22.82 -69.64 -83.18
CA CYS A 451 -24.14 -69.30 -83.74
C CYS A 451 -25.21 -70.33 -83.34
N GLY A 452 -26.32 -69.84 -82.76
CA GLY A 452 -27.44 -70.64 -82.27
C GLY A 452 -28.37 -69.84 -81.37
#